data_AF-A0AAW9EX53-F1
#
_entry.id   AF-A0AAW9EX53-F1
#
_cell.length_a   1.000
_cell.length_b   1.000
_cell.length_c   1.000
_cell.angle_alpha   90.00
_cell.angle_beta   90.00
_cell.angle_gamma   90.00
#
_symmetry.space_group_name_H-M   'P 1'
#
loop_
_entity.id
_entity.type
_entity.pdbx_description
1 polymer ?
#
loop_
_entity_poly.entity_id
_entity_poly.type
_entity_poly.pdbx_seq_one_letter_code
_entity_poly.pdbx_strand_id
1 'polypeptide(L)'
;MTKPERKTTTASLRLDPATLAKWRKGASDEGQTLSDWLRSKVDADQQTHIAPARSRRERDPRHLADPALMRQLAALGSNLNQIARAVNECRLVGSPVHLVELLTLLRSIEESAGRLLPQLPPPPNREDDGHDD
;
A
#
# COMPACT_ATOMS: atom_id res chain seq x y z
N MET A 1 27.57 -37.70 -26.58
CA MET A 1 26.19 -37.51 -26.08
C MET A 1 26.24 -37.35 -24.57
N THR A 2 26.28 -36.12 -24.09
CA THR A 2 26.30 -35.78 -22.66
C THR A 2 24.89 -35.95 -22.09
N LYS A 3 24.78 -36.71 -21.00
CA LYS A 3 23.52 -36.97 -20.30
C LYS A 3 23.01 -35.65 -19.69
N PRO A 4 21.73 -35.28 -19.87
CA PRO A 4 21.21 -34.05 -19.28
C PRO A 4 21.30 -34.12 -17.75
N GLU A 5 21.75 -33.01 -17.16
CA GLU A 5 21.90 -32.85 -15.72
C GLU A 5 20.53 -32.98 -15.01
N ARG A 6 20.50 -33.69 -13.87
CA ARG A 6 19.26 -33.97 -13.16
C ARG A 6 18.78 -32.71 -12.42
N LYS A 7 17.57 -32.24 -12.72
CA LYS A 7 16.93 -31.13 -12.02
C LYS A 7 16.39 -31.62 -10.67
N THR A 8 16.92 -31.10 -9.56
CA THR A 8 16.62 -31.57 -8.19
C THR A 8 15.75 -30.60 -7.36
N THR A 9 15.61 -29.35 -7.80
CA THR A 9 14.84 -28.32 -7.07
C THR A 9 13.47 -28.09 -7.71
N THR A 10 12.43 -28.04 -6.88
CA THR A 10 11.05 -27.76 -7.30
C THR A 10 10.67 -26.34 -6.93
N ALA A 11 10.22 -25.55 -7.91
CA ALA A 11 9.58 -24.25 -7.70
C ALA A 11 8.06 -24.38 -7.79
N SER A 12 7.33 -23.75 -6.87
CA SER A 12 5.85 -23.72 -6.87
C SER A 12 5.35 -22.38 -7.39
N LEU A 13 4.42 -22.41 -8.35
CA LEU A 13 3.85 -21.22 -8.99
C LEU A 13 2.34 -21.18 -8.75
N ARG A 14 1.84 -20.08 -8.18
CA ARG A 14 0.40 -19.86 -8.01
C ARG A 14 -0.17 -19.23 -9.28
N LEU A 15 -1.15 -19.89 -9.89
CA LEU A 15 -1.80 -19.47 -11.13
C LEU A 15 -3.32 -19.50 -10.96
N ASP A 16 -3.99 -18.64 -11.71
CA ASP A 16 -5.43 -18.75 -11.91
C ASP A 16 -5.78 -20.03 -12.71
N PRO A 17 -6.89 -20.73 -12.41
CA PRO A 17 -7.26 -21.97 -13.09
C PRO A 17 -7.38 -21.84 -14.61
N ALA A 18 -7.85 -20.69 -15.12
CA ALA A 18 -7.99 -20.48 -16.56
C ALA A 18 -6.63 -20.38 -17.26
N THR A 19 -5.64 -19.80 -16.59
CA THR A 19 -4.27 -19.71 -17.10
C THR A 19 -3.60 -21.08 -17.14
N LEU A 20 -3.78 -21.88 -16.07
CA LEU A 20 -3.26 -23.24 -16.00
C LEU A 20 -3.84 -24.13 -17.11
N ALA A 21 -5.14 -24.01 -17.40
CA ALA A 21 -5.79 -24.76 -18.47
C ALA A 21 -5.22 -24.43 -19.85
N LYS A 22 -4.98 -23.15 -20.13
CA LYS A 22 -4.34 -22.70 -21.39
C LYS A 22 -2.94 -23.29 -21.55
N TRP A 23 -2.13 -23.27 -20.50
CA TRP A 23 -0.76 -23.80 -20.56
C TRP A 23 -0.73 -25.32 -20.74
N ARG A 24 -1.63 -26.05 -20.06
CA ARG A 24 -1.77 -27.50 -20.28
C ARG A 24 -2.15 -27.82 -21.72
N LYS A 25 -3.07 -27.05 -22.30
CA LYS A 25 -3.44 -27.22 -23.71
C LYS A 25 -2.24 -26.99 -24.63
N GLY A 26 -1.50 -25.90 -24.45
CA GLY A 26 -0.29 -25.62 -25.22
C GLY A 26 0.79 -26.69 -25.08
N ALA A 27 0.98 -27.24 -23.88
CA ALA A 27 1.91 -28.33 -23.65
C ALA A 27 1.47 -29.62 -24.37
N SER A 28 0.19 -29.97 -24.31
CA SER A 28 -0.38 -31.13 -25.01
C SER A 28 -0.31 -30.98 -26.53
N ASP A 29 -0.59 -29.80 -27.07
CA ASP A 29 -0.54 -29.52 -28.51
C ASP A 29 0.90 -29.67 -29.05
N GLU A 30 1.91 -29.36 -28.23
CA GLU A 30 3.33 -29.55 -28.54
C GLU A 30 3.90 -30.92 -28.08
N GLY A 31 3.06 -31.83 -27.57
CA GLY A 31 3.44 -33.17 -27.14
C GLY A 31 4.40 -33.22 -25.94
N GLN A 32 4.46 -32.15 -25.14
CA GLN A 32 5.41 -32.00 -24.04
C GLN A 32 4.71 -32.05 -22.67
N THR A 33 5.48 -32.40 -21.63
CA THR A 33 4.99 -32.21 -20.25
C THR A 33 4.88 -30.72 -19.96
N LEU A 34 3.96 -30.32 -19.07
CA LEU A 34 3.81 -28.91 -18.70
C LEU A 34 5.13 -28.29 -18.19
N SER A 35 5.95 -29.07 -17.48
CA SER A 35 7.24 -28.60 -16.96
C SER A 35 8.28 -28.41 -18.07
N ASP A 36 8.32 -29.29 -19.06
CA ASP A 36 9.28 -29.19 -20.17
C ASP A 36 8.86 -28.12 -21.17
N TRP A 37 7.56 -28.00 -21.44
CA TRP A 37 6.99 -26.93 -22.24
C TRP A 37 7.25 -25.55 -21.61
N LEU A 38 7.02 -25.40 -20.30
CA LEU A 38 7.27 -24.14 -19.61
C LEU A 38 8.74 -23.75 -19.66
N ARG A 39 9.66 -24.71 -19.44
CA ARG A 39 11.10 -24.46 -19.55
C ARG A 39 11.52 -24.15 -20.97
N SER A 40 10.99 -24.84 -21.97
CA SER A 40 11.25 -24.55 -23.39
C SER A 40 10.87 -23.10 -23.73
N LYS A 41 9.70 -22.62 -23.28
CA LYS A 41 9.28 -21.23 -23.52
C LYS A 41 10.07 -20.20 -22.70
N VAL A 42 10.43 -20.52 -21.45
CA VAL A 42 11.18 -19.61 -20.55
C VAL A 42 12.67 -19.55 -20.89
N ASP A 43 13.30 -20.68 -21.19
CA ASP A 43 14.72 -20.81 -21.54
C ASP A 43 14.99 -20.33 -22.99
N ALA A 44 13.97 -20.34 -23.88
CA ALA A 44 14.07 -19.79 -25.24
C ALA A 44 14.04 -18.25 -25.30
N ASP A 45 14.15 -17.57 -24.16
CA ASP A 45 14.11 -16.10 -24.02
C ASP A 45 12.93 -15.44 -24.76
N GLN A 46 11.83 -16.19 -24.91
CA GLN A 46 10.55 -15.64 -25.39
C GLN A 46 9.97 -14.84 -24.25
N GLN A 47 10.49 -13.62 -24.08
CA GLN A 47 9.84 -12.58 -23.31
C GLN A 47 8.38 -12.54 -23.76
N THR A 48 7.50 -12.94 -22.85
CA THR A 48 6.09 -12.71 -23.05
C THR A 48 5.96 -11.20 -23.20
N HIS A 49 5.52 -10.71 -24.36
CA HIS A 49 5.17 -9.29 -24.58
C HIS A 49 3.96 -8.85 -23.71
N ILE A 50 3.72 -9.55 -22.61
CA ILE A 50 2.80 -9.19 -21.56
C ILE A 50 3.58 -8.23 -20.67
N ALA A 51 3.22 -6.95 -20.71
CA ALA A 51 3.78 -5.97 -19.80
C ALA A 51 3.71 -6.53 -18.36
N PRO A 52 4.81 -6.51 -17.58
CA PRO A 52 4.80 -6.98 -16.21
C PRO A 52 3.65 -6.30 -15.47
N ALA A 53 2.85 -7.08 -14.74
CA ALA A 53 1.69 -6.59 -14.02
C ALA A 53 2.12 -5.60 -12.94
N ARG A 54 2.15 -4.31 -13.32
CA ARG A 54 2.57 -3.13 -12.55
C ARG A 54 4.01 -3.25 -12.03
N SER A 55 4.82 -2.23 -12.35
CA SER A 55 6.04 -1.94 -11.60
C SER A 55 5.75 -2.16 -10.12
N ARG A 56 6.60 -2.95 -9.45
CA ARG A 56 6.66 -3.05 -7.98
C ARG A 56 6.34 -1.66 -7.47
N ARG A 57 5.14 -1.46 -6.88
CA ARG A 57 4.76 -0.14 -6.36
C ARG A 57 5.95 0.29 -5.53
N GLU A 58 6.60 1.37 -5.96
CA GLU A 58 7.63 1.99 -5.17
C GLU A 58 7.02 2.13 -3.79
N ARG A 59 7.64 1.44 -2.82
CA ARG A 59 7.06 1.32 -1.49
C ARG A 59 6.88 2.76 -1.02
N ASP A 60 5.64 3.12 -0.72
CA ASP A 60 5.30 4.48 -0.33
C ASP A 60 6.27 4.91 0.79
N PRO A 61 7.02 6.01 0.64
CA PRO A 61 8.00 6.41 1.64
C PRO A 61 7.38 6.59 3.04
N ARG A 62 6.05 6.71 3.14
CA ARG A 62 5.27 6.61 4.39
C ARG A 62 5.51 5.32 5.20
N HIS A 63 6.05 4.26 4.60
CA HIS A 63 6.47 3.04 5.32
C HIS A 63 7.76 3.24 6.13
N LEU A 64 8.52 4.29 5.87
CA LEU A 64 9.72 4.67 6.64
C LEU A 64 9.36 5.53 7.85
N ALA A 65 8.14 6.08 7.91
CA ALA A 65 7.65 6.83 9.05
C ALA A 65 7.12 5.90 10.14
N ASP A 66 7.20 6.32 11.40
CA ASP A 66 6.64 5.59 12.53
C ASP A 66 5.16 5.24 12.27
N PRO A 67 4.80 3.94 12.24
CA PRO A 67 3.43 3.50 12.01
C PRO A 67 2.43 4.04 13.04
N ALA A 68 2.85 4.28 14.29
CA ALA A 68 1.98 4.83 15.31
C ALA A 68 1.62 6.29 15.02
N LEU A 69 2.63 7.11 14.71
CA LEU A 69 2.45 8.48 14.25
C LEU A 69 1.56 8.58 13.00
N MET A 70 1.79 7.71 12.00
CA MET A 70 1.00 7.71 10.77
C MET A 70 -0.48 7.37 11.02
N ARG A 71 -0.77 6.44 11.95
CA ARG A 71 -2.14 6.13 12.36
C ARG A 71 -2.81 7.32 13.06
N GLN A 72 -2.08 8.00 13.94
CA GLN A 72 -2.59 9.20 14.62
C GLN A 72 -2.89 10.32 13.63
N LEU A 73 -1.99 10.57 12.67
CA LEU A 73 -2.19 11.58 11.63
C LEU A 73 -3.39 11.23 10.73
N ALA A 74 -3.57 9.97 10.37
CA ALA A 74 -4.74 9.51 9.62
C ALA A 74 -6.05 9.69 10.41
N ALA A 75 -6.04 9.40 11.71
CA ALA A 75 -7.20 9.63 12.59
C ALA A 75 -7.55 11.12 12.67
N LEU A 76 -6.56 12.00 12.82
CA LEU A 76 -6.75 13.45 12.78
C LEU A 76 -7.35 13.92 11.45
N GLY A 77 -6.82 13.45 10.32
CA GLY A 77 -7.35 13.78 9.00
C GLY A 77 -8.79 13.32 8.80
N SER A 78 -9.14 12.12 9.29
CA SER A 78 -10.52 11.60 9.26
C SER A 78 -11.47 12.50 10.06
N ASN A 79 -11.08 12.92 11.25
CA ASN A 79 -11.89 13.80 12.09
C ASN A 79 -12.13 15.16 11.42
N LEU A 80 -11.10 15.77 10.83
CA LEU A 80 -11.23 17.02 10.07
C LEU A 80 -12.19 16.86 8.88
N ASN A 81 -12.14 15.73 8.19
CA ASN A 81 -13.04 15.46 7.07
C ASN A 81 -14.50 15.28 7.52
N GLN A 82 -14.74 14.67 8.69
CA GLN A 82 -16.08 14.57 9.28
C GLN A 82 -16.63 15.94 9.66
N ILE A 83 -15.80 16.80 10.27
CA ILE A 83 -16.16 18.19 10.59
C ILE A 83 -16.52 18.95 9.31
N ALA A 84 -15.68 18.86 8.27
CA ALA A 84 -15.94 19.53 7.00
C ALA A 84 -17.27 19.09 6.36
N ARG A 85 -17.60 17.79 6.42
CA ARG A 85 -18.89 17.27 5.96
C ARG A 85 -20.05 17.82 6.78
N ALA A 86 -19.95 17.80 8.10
CA ALA A 86 -20.97 18.35 8.99
C ALA A 86 -21.21 19.85 8.75
N VAL A 87 -20.15 20.65 8.55
CA VAL A 87 -20.25 22.07 8.15
C VAL A 87 -21.03 22.20 6.84
N ASN A 88 -20.64 21.41 5.83
CA ASN A 88 -21.26 21.47 4.51
C ASN A 88 -22.75 21.06 4.54
N GLU A 89 -23.09 20.04 5.33
CA GLU A 89 -24.47 19.61 5.57
C GLU A 89 -25.27 20.68 6.30
N CYS A 90 -24.72 21.30 7.35
CA CYS A 90 -25.38 22.41 8.06
C CYS A 90 -25.66 23.60 7.13
N ARG A 91 -24.72 23.91 6.22
CA ARG A 91 -24.91 24.95 5.20
C ARG A 91 -26.03 24.60 4.22
N LEU A 92 -26.21 23.32 3.90
CA LEU A 92 -27.22 22.84 2.96
C LEU A 92 -28.62 22.77 3.57
N VAL A 93 -28.71 22.35 4.84
CA VAL A 93 -29.96 22.22 5.61
C VAL A 93 -30.48 23.59 6.08
N GLY A 94 -29.63 24.63 6.07
CA GLY A 94 -30.05 26.03 6.27
C GLY A 94 -30.32 26.41 7.72
N SER A 95 -29.82 25.65 8.70
CA SER A 95 -29.95 25.99 10.12
C SER A 95 -28.69 26.70 10.64
N PRO A 96 -28.67 28.04 10.72
CA PRO A 96 -27.53 28.80 11.24
C PRO A 96 -27.18 28.46 12.70
N VAL A 97 -28.13 27.88 13.46
CA VAL A 97 -27.92 27.45 14.84
C VAL A 97 -26.88 26.33 14.93
N HIS A 98 -26.96 25.32 14.06
CA HIS A 98 -26.02 24.20 14.06
C HIS A 98 -24.59 24.63 13.67
N LEU A 99 -24.47 25.64 12.80
CA LEU A 99 -23.17 26.20 12.44
C LEU A 99 -22.51 26.92 13.62
N VAL A 100 -23.29 27.70 14.39
CA VAL A 100 -22.82 28.37 15.60
C VAL A 100 -22.40 27.36 16.68
N GLU A 101 -23.17 26.29 16.87
CA GLU A 101 -22.84 25.22 17.81
C GLU A 101 -21.52 24.52 17.43
N LEU A 102 -21.34 24.19 16.16
CA LEU A 102 -20.10 23.59 15.65
C LEU A 102 -18.89 24.52 15.81
N LEU A 103 -19.03 25.81 15.49
CA LEU A 103 -17.96 26.79 15.71
C LEU A 103 -17.61 26.94 17.19
N THR A 104 -18.59 26.86 18.08
CA THR A 104 -18.39 26.93 19.54
C THR A 104 -17.61 25.71 20.04
N LEU A 105 -17.96 24.51 19.57
CA LEU A 105 -17.23 23.28 19.90
C LEU A 105 -15.78 23.34 19.39
N LEU A 106 -15.56 23.82 18.17
CA LEU A 106 -14.21 23.99 17.61
C LEU A 106 -13.37 24.99 18.41
N ARG A 107 -13.98 26.11 18.84
CA ARG A 107 -13.32 27.10 19.69
C ARG A 107 -12.88 26.50 21.03
N SER A 108 -13.75 25.68 21.65
CA SER A 108 -13.45 24.98 22.91
C SER A 108 -12.30 23.98 22.76
N ILE A 109 -12.24 23.25 21.64
CA ILE A 109 -11.14 22.34 21.31
C ILE A 109 -9.83 23.12 21.12
N GLU A 110 -9.86 24.23 20.35
CA GLU A 110 -8.70 25.09 20.14
C GLU A 110 -8.14 25.62 21.47
N GLU A 111 -9.01 26.10 22.36
CA GLU A 111 -8.62 26.62 23.67
C GLU A 111 -8.01 25.53 24.56
N SER A 112 -8.62 24.33 24.56
CA SER A 112 -8.11 23.17 25.29
C SER A 112 -6.75 22.73 24.77
N ALA A 113 -6.57 22.68 23.45
CA ALA A 113 -5.29 22.36 22.82
C ALA A 113 -4.23 23.42 23.17
N GLY A 114 -4.58 24.70 23.13
CA GLY A 114 -3.68 25.80 23.52
C GLY A 114 -3.20 25.71 24.97
N ARG A 115 -4.00 25.15 25.88
CA ARG A 115 -3.59 24.90 27.28
C ARG A 115 -2.72 23.65 27.42
N LEU A 116 -2.94 22.61 26.61
CA LEU A 116 -2.25 21.33 26.71
C LEU A 116 -0.90 21.30 25.97
N LEU A 117 -0.78 21.98 24.82
CA LEU A 117 0.45 22.00 24.03
C LEU A 117 1.68 22.48 24.81
N PRO A 118 1.60 23.53 25.66
CA PRO A 118 2.74 23.97 26.47
C PRO A 118 3.14 23.00 27.59
N GLN A 119 2.28 22.04 27.93
CA GLN A 119 2.54 21.01 28.95
C GLN A 119 3.20 19.77 28.37
N LEU A 120 3.30 19.67 27.04
CA LEU A 120 4.00 18.58 26.39
C LEU A 120 5.51 18.71 26.62
N PRO A 121 6.21 17.59 26.79
CA PRO A 121 7.67 17.61 26.84
C PRO A 121 8.23 18.24 25.56
N PRO A 122 9.39 18.92 25.64
CA PRO A 122 10.05 19.45 24.46
C PRO A 122 10.26 18.32 23.45
N PRO A 123 10.12 18.61 22.13
CA PRO A 123 10.35 17.60 21.12
C PRO A 123 11.76 17.03 21.31
N PRO A 124 11.96 15.71 21.10
CA PRO A 124 13.27 15.11 21.26
C PRO A 124 14.29 15.84 20.38
N ASN A 125 15.44 16.20 20.97
CA ASN A 125 16.55 16.78 20.23
C ASN A 125 16.94 15.84 19.09
N ARG A 126 17.00 16.38 17.87
CA ARG A 126 17.67 15.72 16.74
C ARG A 126 19.18 15.85 16.97
N GLU A 127 19.73 15.14 17.94
CA GLU A 127 21.17 15.05 18.13
C GLU A 127 21.70 13.77 17.46
N ASP A 128 22.54 13.99 16.44
CA ASP A 128 23.45 13.09 15.75
C ASP A 128 22.94 11.71 15.31
N ASP A 129 22.37 11.66 14.10
CA ASP A 129 22.70 10.59 13.17
C ASP A 129 24.17 10.79 12.73
N GLY A 130 25.09 10.48 13.65
CA GLY A 130 26.52 10.45 13.39
C GLY A 130 26.82 9.45 12.27
N HIS A 131 27.05 9.97 11.08
CA HIS A 131 27.67 9.25 9.98
C HIS A 131 29.16 9.12 10.31
N ASP A 132 29.54 8.05 11.00
CA ASP A 132 30.93 7.61 11.05
C ASP A 132 31.25 6.94 9.71
N ASP A 133 32.03 7.65 8.89
CA ASP A 133 32.83 7.12 7.77
C ASP A 133 33.99 6.24 8.28
#